data_AF-A0AAU9IWI7-F1
#
_entry.id   AF-A0AAU9IWI7-F1
#
_cell.length_a   1.000
_cell.length_b   1.000
_cell.length_c   1.000
_cell.angle_alpha   90.00
_cell.angle_beta   90.00
_cell.angle_gamma   90.00
#
_symmetry.space_group_name_H-M   'P 1'
#
loop_
_entity.id
_entity.type
_entity.pdbx_description
1 polymer ?
#
loop_
_entity_poly.entity_id
_entity_poly.type
_entity_poly.pdbx_seq_one_letter_code
_entity_poly.pdbx_strand_id
1 'polypeptide(L)'
;MDFQSKRNEERSLSRTEYVLKLLTPSPQRIERLKSQMEHRLNAGRGEAKYIVGLNWEGQPVGLTLEELDSCISVLGSVAESLDASLLLLAKEKKEEGYVGELLIRKKERQGVIMDIRVALLGASGVGKTSLVGVLSKGVMDNGKGKAKNSTLLHKHEKKIGYTTSVTQHLVGFDTQGQVLRSKKGWEQLVCQSSKLISLIDLPGHAKYKRNLLYGMSSQNPDYCLIVYEPSEEPNSTFTDHLALASALKLPIFIVISKIDKYPQIVIDRSLDYLQAELRNQRRTMMEVTNFEDVVLYSRLFAQEQLAPVFSVSFITGCNLDLLLSFLNLLPAAENWESTDSYPEFYIEKWYEKEGLIIGGVMVKGKACALQRLMLGPDNRGKFRCVQIMGIHVNKVPVRSVSAGQFCSFKVTLGSSTEKWLRENELRKGMVLVDKKVNPRAAFEFQCLIWPIDSVKEARTLKSSYEPMIYTQTISQCARVVGEGKTIVPGQSTNLTLRFLYHPEYVSENTRFIIRDTFMTALGTITSLKFE
;
A
#
# COMPACT_ATOMS: atom_id res chain seq x y z
N MET A 1 22.83 20.85 -29.66
CA MET A 1 21.45 20.33 -29.68
C MET A 1 21.49 18.91 -30.23
N ASP A 2 21.26 17.81 -29.52
CA ASP A 2 20.90 17.63 -28.12
C ASP A 2 20.93 16.10 -27.86
N PHE A 3 22.14 15.55 -27.64
CA PHE A 3 22.33 14.20 -27.10
C PHE A 3 22.51 14.22 -25.57
N GLN A 4 22.87 15.38 -25.01
CA GLN A 4 22.98 15.61 -23.57
C GLN A 4 21.62 15.93 -22.91
N SER A 5 20.64 16.49 -23.63
CA SER A 5 19.30 16.72 -23.06
C SER A 5 18.48 15.43 -23.02
N LYS A 6 18.50 14.62 -24.09
CA LYS A 6 17.79 13.33 -24.13
C LYS A 6 18.24 12.32 -23.09
N ARG A 7 19.53 12.27 -22.74
CA ARG A 7 20.04 11.37 -21.67
C ARG A 7 19.81 11.89 -20.25
N ASN A 8 19.61 13.20 -20.08
CA ASN A 8 19.18 13.77 -18.81
C ASN A 8 17.68 13.53 -18.54
N GLU A 9 16.87 13.43 -19.60
CA GLU A 9 15.43 13.07 -19.51
C GLU A 9 15.20 11.58 -19.17
N GLU A 10 16.08 10.67 -19.57
CA GLU A 10 15.95 9.24 -19.19
C GLU A 10 16.46 8.95 -17.77
N ARG A 11 17.38 9.77 -17.23
CA ARG A 11 17.89 9.65 -15.85
C ARG A 11 17.12 10.48 -14.81
N SER A 12 16.20 11.36 -15.23
CA SER A 12 15.37 12.18 -14.33
C SER A 12 14.30 11.39 -13.55
N LEU A 13 14.19 10.07 -13.77
CA LEU A 13 13.26 9.18 -13.08
C LEU A 13 13.89 8.45 -11.87
N SER A 14 15.20 8.57 -11.65
CA SER A 14 15.86 8.05 -10.46
C SER A 14 15.63 8.99 -9.27
N ARG A 15 14.95 8.51 -8.21
CA ARG A 15 14.73 9.23 -6.93
C ARG A 15 16.02 9.59 -6.17
N THR A 16 17.18 9.22 -6.72
CA THR A 16 18.50 9.34 -6.10
C THR A 16 19.32 10.38 -6.85
N GLU A 17 19.82 11.41 -6.15
CA GLU A 17 20.83 12.34 -6.68
C GLU A 17 22.23 11.90 -6.30
N TYR A 18 23.18 12.00 -7.22
CA TYR A 18 24.59 11.88 -6.92
C TYR A 18 25.19 13.28 -6.81
N VAL A 19 25.72 13.60 -5.63
CA VAL A 19 26.35 14.90 -5.34
C VAL A 19 27.83 14.68 -5.09
N LEU A 20 28.66 15.26 -5.96
CA LEU A 20 30.11 15.05 -5.96
C LEU A 20 30.84 15.86 -4.89
N LYS A 21 30.73 17.19 -4.93
CA LYS A 21 31.41 18.12 -4.00
C LYS A 21 30.56 19.38 -3.78
N LEU A 22 30.29 19.71 -2.52
CA LEU A 22 29.60 20.94 -2.08
C LEU A 22 30.41 21.64 -0.97
N LEU A 23 31.73 21.76 -1.15
CA LEU A 23 32.62 22.30 -0.11
C LEU A 23 32.43 23.81 0.09
N THR A 24 32.16 24.56 -1.00
CA THR A 24 31.81 26.00 -0.97
C THR A 24 30.96 26.38 -2.19
N PRO A 25 29.64 26.11 -2.19
CA PRO A 25 28.81 26.44 -3.35
C PRO A 25 28.63 27.95 -3.49
N SER A 26 28.72 28.46 -4.72
CA SER A 26 28.35 29.85 -5.02
C SER A 26 26.86 30.10 -4.72
N PRO A 27 26.43 31.35 -4.44
CA PRO A 27 25.01 31.65 -4.20
C PRO A 27 24.08 31.16 -5.32
N GLN A 28 24.52 31.29 -6.58
CA GLN A 28 23.81 30.78 -7.75
C GLN A 28 23.70 29.24 -7.75
N ARG A 29 24.72 28.53 -7.25
CA ARG A 29 24.68 27.07 -7.13
C ARG A 29 23.71 26.63 -6.04
N ILE A 30 23.65 27.35 -4.91
CA ILE A 30 22.67 27.10 -3.85
C ILE A 30 21.24 27.27 -4.38
N GLU A 31 20.97 28.32 -5.13
CA GLU A 31 19.65 28.59 -5.71
C GLU A 31 19.22 27.49 -6.70
N ARG A 32 20.15 27.03 -7.55
CA ARG A 32 19.91 25.86 -8.42
C ARG A 32 19.62 24.59 -7.61
N LEU A 33 20.36 24.33 -6.53
CA LEU A 33 20.13 23.18 -5.66
C LEU A 33 18.77 23.25 -4.97
N LYS A 34 18.33 24.45 -4.54
CA LYS A 34 16.99 24.64 -3.97
C LYS A 34 15.90 24.26 -4.96
N SER A 35 15.95 24.82 -6.17
CA SER A 35 14.95 24.53 -7.22
C SER A 35 14.93 23.04 -7.58
N GLN A 36 16.11 22.42 -7.70
CA GLN A 36 16.24 20.99 -7.98
C GLN A 36 15.70 20.11 -6.85
N MET A 37 16.02 20.45 -5.60
CA MET A 37 15.55 19.73 -4.41
C MET A 37 14.04 19.86 -4.25
N GLU A 38 13.49 21.05 -4.48
CA GLU A 38 12.05 21.29 -4.45
C GLU A 38 11.31 20.47 -5.51
N HIS A 39 11.83 20.44 -6.75
CA HIS A 39 11.26 19.62 -7.81
C HIS A 39 11.24 18.13 -7.43
N ARG A 40 12.34 17.62 -6.87
CA ARG A 40 12.46 16.22 -6.42
C ARG A 40 11.57 15.90 -5.24
N LEU A 41 11.46 16.79 -4.26
CA LEU A 41 10.55 16.64 -3.14
C LEU A 41 9.10 16.60 -3.61
N ASN A 42 8.73 17.40 -4.60
CA ASN A 42 7.39 17.37 -5.18
C ASN A 42 7.11 16.06 -5.94
N ALA A 43 8.06 15.61 -6.77
CA ALA A 43 7.96 14.35 -7.50
C ALA A 43 7.94 13.12 -6.58
N GLY A 44 8.82 13.08 -5.57
CA GLY A 44 8.97 11.98 -4.62
C GLY A 44 7.98 11.98 -3.46
N ARG A 45 6.86 12.70 -3.60
CA ARG A 45 5.82 12.86 -2.57
C ARG A 45 6.42 13.21 -1.19
N GLY A 46 7.31 14.19 -1.15
CA GLY A 46 7.82 14.82 0.07
C GLY A 46 9.11 14.20 0.58
N GLU A 47 9.64 13.20 -0.13
CA GLU A 47 10.93 12.58 0.13
C GLU A 47 11.84 12.68 -1.11
N ALA A 48 13.12 12.96 -0.87
CA ALA A 48 14.16 12.92 -1.90
C ALA A 48 15.41 12.24 -1.33
N LYS A 49 16.00 11.30 -2.07
CA LYS A 49 17.22 10.60 -1.66
C LYS A 49 18.43 11.23 -2.34
N TYR A 50 19.49 11.44 -1.56
CA TYR A 50 20.75 12.00 -2.01
C TYR A 50 21.88 11.06 -1.61
N ILE A 51 22.79 10.79 -2.52
CA ILE A 51 24.04 10.08 -2.25
C ILE A 51 25.18 11.06 -2.52
N VAL A 52 25.96 11.33 -1.49
CA VAL A 52 27.09 12.26 -1.53
C VAL A 52 28.39 11.46 -1.59
N GLY A 53 29.31 11.87 -2.45
CA GLY A 53 30.63 11.22 -2.60
C GLY A 53 30.73 10.20 -3.73
N LEU A 54 29.72 10.10 -4.59
CA LEU A 54 29.78 9.32 -5.84
C LEU A 54 29.84 10.27 -7.05
N ASN A 55 30.56 9.89 -8.10
CA ASN A 55 30.55 10.58 -9.38
C ASN A 55 29.27 10.30 -10.19
N TRP A 56 29.15 10.98 -11.33
CA TRP A 56 28.07 10.80 -12.29
C TRP A 56 27.97 9.38 -12.90
N GLU A 57 28.99 8.54 -12.66
CA GLU A 57 29.09 7.14 -13.07
C GLU A 57 28.85 6.16 -11.90
N GLY A 58 28.60 6.66 -10.68
CA GLY A 58 28.36 5.85 -9.48
C GLY A 58 29.63 5.33 -8.78
N GLN A 59 30.82 5.79 -9.19
CA GLN A 59 32.08 5.44 -8.55
C GLN A 59 32.40 6.39 -7.38
N PRO A 60 32.95 5.89 -6.25
CA PRO A 60 33.33 6.71 -5.11
C PRO A 60 34.47 7.67 -5.48
N VAL A 61 34.38 8.94 -5.09
CA VAL A 61 35.36 10.00 -5.48
C VAL A 61 36.29 10.41 -4.35
N GLY A 62 36.37 9.67 -3.25
CA GLY A 62 37.42 9.96 -2.30
C GLY A 62 37.15 11.14 -1.38
N LEU A 63 35.90 11.39 -0.96
CA LEU A 63 35.66 12.46 0.03
C LEU A 63 36.28 12.09 1.37
N THR A 64 36.93 13.06 2.02
CA THR A 64 37.33 12.90 3.43
C THR A 64 36.11 12.99 4.34
N LEU A 65 36.26 12.54 5.59
CA LEU A 65 35.21 12.64 6.61
C LEU A 65 34.72 14.08 6.79
N GLU A 66 35.65 15.03 6.88
CA GLU A 66 35.36 16.45 7.08
C GLU A 66 34.68 17.09 5.86
N GLU A 67 35.11 16.70 4.65
CA GLU A 67 34.51 17.13 3.40
C GLU A 67 33.05 16.66 3.28
N LEU A 68 32.80 15.40 3.66
CA LEU A 68 31.46 14.82 3.65
C LEU A 68 30.55 15.51 4.67
N ASP A 69 31.02 15.73 5.90
CA ASP A 69 30.24 16.40 6.95
C ASP A 69 29.94 17.87 6.59
N SER A 70 30.87 18.53 5.89
CA SER A 70 30.65 19.87 5.32
C SER A 70 29.56 19.87 4.25
N CYS A 71 29.59 18.89 3.33
CA CYS A 71 28.55 18.75 2.29
C CYS A 71 27.17 18.46 2.90
N ILE A 72 27.11 17.61 3.93
CA ILE A 72 25.88 17.30 4.66
C ILE A 72 25.32 18.57 5.32
N SER A 73 26.18 19.38 5.94
CA SER A 73 25.77 20.64 6.59
C SER A 73 25.19 21.64 5.59
N VAL A 74 25.82 21.78 4.41
CA VAL A 74 25.30 22.61 3.32
C VAL A 74 23.93 22.11 2.85
N LEU A 75 23.78 20.81 2.58
CA LEU A 75 22.48 20.24 2.18
C LEU A 75 21.42 20.40 3.27
N GLY A 76 21.81 20.31 4.54
CA GLY A 76 20.96 20.59 5.69
C GLY A 76 20.40 22.02 5.64
N SER A 77 21.27 23.02 5.44
CA SER A 77 20.83 24.43 5.33
C SER A 77 19.89 24.68 4.14
N VAL A 78 20.13 23.98 3.01
CA VAL A 78 19.28 24.07 1.81
C VAL A 78 17.91 23.46 2.11
N ALA A 79 17.88 22.28 2.73
CA ALA A 79 16.65 21.60 3.13
C ALA A 79 15.84 22.43 4.12
N GLU A 80 16.48 23.04 5.12
CA GLU A 80 15.81 23.91 6.09
C GLU A 80 15.14 25.11 5.42
N SER A 81 15.79 25.68 4.39
CA SER A 81 15.19 26.79 3.62
C SER A 81 13.97 26.39 2.77
N LEU A 82 13.70 25.10 2.62
CA LEU A 82 12.54 24.52 1.91
C LEU A 82 11.54 23.87 2.88
N ASP A 83 11.63 24.19 4.18
CA ASP A 83 10.86 23.55 5.26
C ASP A 83 11.01 22.02 5.26
N ALA A 84 12.22 21.52 5.00
CA ALA A 84 12.56 20.11 5.05
C ALA A 84 13.61 19.81 6.13
N SER A 85 13.71 18.54 6.52
CA SER A 85 14.78 17.99 7.34
C SER A 85 15.70 17.12 6.48
N LEU A 86 16.93 16.96 6.95
CA LEU A 86 17.88 15.99 6.43
C LEU A 86 18.06 14.88 7.46
N LEU A 87 18.01 13.63 7.00
CA LEU A 87 18.29 12.42 7.77
C LEU A 87 19.47 11.67 7.13
N LEU A 88 20.54 11.45 7.89
CA LEU A 88 21.67 10.62 7.46
C LEU A 88 21.28 9.14 7.64
N LEU A 89 21.25 8.39 6.54
CA LEU A 89 20.87 6.98 6.52
C LEU A 89 22.07 6.05 6.71
N ALA A 90 23.16 6.32 5.99
CA ALA A 90 24.37 5.52 6.04
C ALA A 90 25.59 6.39 5.75
N LYS A 91 26.73 6.02 6.34
CA LYS A 91 28.04 6.62 6.09
C LYS A 91 29.03 5.48 5.89
N GLU A 92 29.34 5.19 4.64
CA GLU A 92 30.17 4.05 4.25
C GLU A 92 31.56 4.53 3.86
N LYS A 93 32.58 3.78 4.28
CA LYS A 93 33.95 3.95 3.77
C LYS A 93 34.15 3.00 2.58
N LYS A 94 34.38 3.57 1.40
CA LYS A 94 34.73 2.83 0.18
C LYS A 94 36.24 2.94 -0.10
N GLU A 95 36.72 2.21 -1.12
CA GLU A 95 38.15 2.14 -1.49
C GLU A 95 38.76 3.53 -1.68
N GLU A 96 38.02 4.42 -2.34
CA GLU A 96 38.34 5.83 -2.46
C GLU A 96 37.37 6.66 -1.61
N GLY A 97 37.58 6.74 -0.29
CA GLY A 97 36.94 7.72 0.61
C GLY A 97 35.53 7.39 1.12
N TYR A 98 34.83 8.40 1.65
CA TYR A 98 33.54 8.22 2.33
C TYR A 98 32.35 8.60 1.43
N VAL A 99 31.30 7.79 1.51
CA VAL A 99 30.02 8.03 0.85
C VAL A 99 28.93 8.18 1.91
N GLY A 100 28.11 9.22 1.76
CA GLY A 100 26.98 9.47 2.65
C GLY A 100 25.66 9.29 1.92
N GLU A 101 24.76 8.49 2.48
CA GLU A 101 23.39 8.39 2.00
C GLU A 101 22.46 9.22 2.87
N LEU A 102 21.69 10.10 2.25
CA LEU A 102 20.87 11.10 2.89
C LEU A 102 19.42 11.00 2.39
N LEU A 103 18.47 11.18 3.30
CA LEU A 103 17.06 11.34 3.01
C LEU A 103 16.62 12.74 3.41
N ILE A 104 16.09 13.49 2.45
CA ILE A 104 15.49 14.80 2.71
C ILE A 104 13.98 14.62 2.78
N ARG A 105 13.36 15.08 3.87
CA ARG A 105 11.91 14.94 4.11
C ARG A 105 11.27 16.28 4.47
N LYS A 106 10.17 16.63 3.79
CA LYS A 106 9.45 17.89 4.06
C LYS A 106 8.71 17.83 5.41
N LYS A 107 8.78 18.92 6.20
CA LYS A 107 8.22 19.04 7.56
C LYS A 107 6.71 19.12 7.60
N GLU A 108 6.11 19.88 6.69
CA GLU A 108 4.66 20.06 6.66
C GLU A 108 4.08 19.86 5.27
N ARG A 109 2.88 19.27 5.26
CA ARG A 109 2.02 19.25 4.09
C ARG A 109 0.64 19.73 4.48
N GLN A 110 0.23 20.86 3.90
CA GLN A 110 -1.19 21.16 3.77
C GLN A 110 -1.79 20.16 2.75
N GLY A 111 -2.25 19.01 3.24
CA GLY A 111 -3.18 18.13 2.53
C GLY A 111 -2.65 16.87 1.87
N VAL A 112 -1.33 16.68 1.69
CA VAL A 112 -0.79 15.49 0.97
C VAL A 112 -0.01 14.58 1.91
N ILE A 113 -0.57 14.03 2.97
CA ILE A 113 0.25 13.13 3.81
C ILE A 113 0.60 11.88 3.01
N MET A 114 1.89 11.54 2.98
CA MET A 114 2.35 10.30 2.37
C MET A 114 1.83 9.15 3.23
N ASP A 115 0.85 8.45 2.71
CA ASP A 115 0.17 7.35 3.37
C ASP A 115 0.47 6.06 2.60
N ILE A 116 1.37 5.25 3.16
CA ILE A 116 1.76 3.97 2.58
C ILE A 116 0.93 2.87 3.24
N ARG A 117 0.29 2.03 2.44
CA ARG A 117 -0.62 1.01 2.95
C ARG A 117 0.03 -0.36 2.92
N VAL A 118 0.08 -1.00 4.08
CA VAL A 118 0.67 -2.32 4.26
C VAL A 118 -0.42 -3.28 4.73
N ALA A 119 -0.72 -4.28 3.91
CA ALA A 119 -1.62 -5.36 4.31
C ALA A 119 -0.90 -6.41 5.15
N LEU A 120 -1.47 -6.79 6.29
CA LEU A 120 -0.93 -7.84 7.14
C LEU A 120 -1.60 -9.18 6.82
N LEU A 121 -0.82 -10.13 6.30
CA LEU A 121 -1.24 -11.51 6.05
C LEU A 121 -0.53 -12.49 7.00
N GLY A 122 -1.12 -13.67 7.18
CA GLY A 122 -0.58 -14.71 8.07
C GLY A 122 -1.68 -15.51 8.76
N ALA A 123 -1.35 -16.71 9.25
CA ALA A 123 -2.32 -17.59 9.92
C ALA A 123 -2.87 -16.98 11.22
N SER A 124 -3.95 -17.56 11.77
CA SER A 124 -4.45 -17.13 13.08
C SER A 124 -3.40 -17.41 14.17
N GLY A 125 -3.24 -16.50 15.13
CA GLY A 125 -2.34 -16.70 16.27
C GLY A 125 -0.85 -16.36 16.06
N VAL A 126 -0.40 -16.15 14.81
CA VAL A 126 1.01 -15.80 14.49
C VAL A 126 1.41 -14.39 14.94
N GLY A 127 0.53 -13.61 15.58
CA GLY A 127 0.89 -12.32 16.15
C GLY A 127 0.69 -11.08 15.26
N LYS A 128 -0.03 -11.16 14.13
CA LYS A 128 -0.40 -9.98 13.29
C LYS A 128 -0.96 -8.81 14.11
N THR A 129 -2.01 -9.06 14.87
CA THR A 129 -2.70 -8.04 15.67
C THR A 129 -1.87 -7.57 16.87
N SER A 130 -0.98 -8.43 17.38
CA SER A 130 0.03 -8.03 18.38
C SER A 130 1.04 -7.07 17.77
N LEU A 131 1.57 -7.36 16.58
CA LEU A 131 2.47 -6.47 15.84
C LEU A 131 1.84 -5.09 15.65
N VAL A 132 0.58 -5.04 15.19
CA VAL A 132 -0.16 -3.77 15.04
C VAL A 132 -0.21 -3.01 16.36
N GLY A 133 -0.44 -3.68 17.49
CA GLY A 133 -0.47 -3.04 18.82
C GLY A 133 0.88 -2.49 19.26
N VAL A 134 1.94 -3.24 19.01
CA VAL A 134 3.33 -2.84 19.30
C VAL A 134 3.71 -1.61 18.47
N LEU A 135 3.46 -1.64 17.15
CA LEU A 135 3.85 -0.57 16.24
C LEU A 135 3.00 0.69 16.44
N SER A 136 1.66 0.57 16.47
CA SER A 136 0.76 1.74 16.52
C SER A 136 0.61 2.34 17.92
N LYS A 137 0.59 1.51 18.98
CA LYS A 137 0.33 1.98 20.35
C LYS A 137 1.57 1.98 21.24
N GLY A 138 2.68 1.36 20.80
CA GLY A 138 3.88 1.22 21.62
C GLY A 138 3.71 0.28 22.82
N VAL A 139 2.73 -0.62 22.76
CA VAL A 139 2.46 -1.57 23.84
C VAL A 139 3.16 -2.88 23.52
N MET A 140 4.24 -3.18 24.24
CA MET A 140 4.92 -4.47 24.16
C MET A 140 3.98 -5.61 24.58
N ASP A 141 4.13 -6.76 23.92
CA ASP A 141 3.37 -7.95 24.29
C ASP A 141 3.99 -8.61 25.52
N ASN A 142 3.18 -9.34 26.27
CA ASN A 142 3.59 -10.06 27.48
C ASN A 142 3.41 -11.57 27.34
N GLY A 143 3.27 -12.07 26.10
CA GLY A 143 2.94 -13.46 25.78
C GLY A 143 1.50 -13.86 26.09
N LYS A 144 0.73 -13.00 26.78
CA LYS A 144 -0.70 -13.20 27.10
C LYS A 144 -1.62 -12.33 26.22
N GLY A 145 -1.07 -11.68 25.19
CA GLY A 145 -1.83 -10.90 24.21
C GLY A 145 -2.16 -9.48 24.69
N LYS A 146 -1.33 -8.86 25.54
CA LYS A 146 -1.51 -7.47 25.98
C LYS A 146 -1.56 -6.51 24.80
N ALA A 147 -0.65 -6.66 23.85
CA ALA A 147 -0.61 -5.85 22.64
C ALA A 147 -1.88 -6.05 21.80
N LYS A 148 -2.26 -7.31 21.54
CA LYS A 148 -3.49 -7.67 20.80
C LYS A 148 -4.76 -7.10 21.44
N ASN A 149 -4.93 -7.24 22.75
CA ASN A 149 -6.15 -6.79 23.42
C ASN A 149 -6.30 -5.26 23.40
N SER A 150 -5.17 -4.55 23.27
CA SER A 150 -5.19 -3.10 23.11
C SER A 150 -5.75 -2.68 21.74
N THR A 151 -5.57 -3.48 20.68
CA THR A 151 -5.96 -3.13 19.30
C THR A 151 -7.35 -3.60 18.90
N LEU A 152 -7.81 -4.74 19.42
CA LEU A 152 -9.14 -5.28 19.09
C LEU A 152 -10.26 -4.30 19.43
N LEU A 153 -11.08 -3.97 18.42
CA LEU A 153 -12.16 -2.99 18.54
C LEU A 153 -13.44 -3.63 19.07
N HIS A 154 -13.77 -4.84 18.63
CA HIS A 154 -15.07 -5.44 18.91
C HIS A 154 -15.09 -6.33 20.15
N LYS A 155 -16.20 -6.30 20.90
CA LYS A 155 -16.38 -7.11 22.12
C LYS A 155 -16.30 -8.61 21.83
N HIS A 156 -16.85 -9.07 20.69
CA HIS A 156 -16.78 -10.49 20.31
C HIS A 156 -15.37 -10.92 19.94
N GLU A 157 -14.59 -10.07 19.27
CA GLU A 157 -13.18 -10.38 18.97
C GLU A 157 -12.35 -10.51 20.24
N LYS A 158 -12.62 -9.69 21.27
CA LYS A 158 -11.98 -9.82 22.59
C LYS A 158 -12.34 -11.14 23.30
N LYS A 159 -13.59 -11.59 23.16
CA LYS A 159 -14.05 -12.88 23.73
C LYS A 159 -13.45 -14.09 22.99
N ILE A 160 -13.43 -14.03 21.67
CA ILE A 160 -13.01 -15.13 20.80
C ILE A 160 -11.47 -15.19 20.65
N GLY A 161 -10.79 -14.05 20.80
CA GLY A 161 -9.34 -13.96 20.83
C GLY A 161 -8.65 -13.80 19.46
N TYR A 162 -9.39 -13.60 18.35
CA TYR A 162 -8.83 -13.33 17.03
C TYR A 162 -9.64 -12.29 16.24
N THR A 163 -8.99 -11.62 15.28
CA THR A 163 -9.59 -10.59 14.40
C THR A 163 -10.54 -11.22 13.37
N THR A 164 -11.73 -10.63 13.22
CA THR A 164 -12.80 -11.08 12.31
C THR A 164 -13.08 -10.09 11.18
N SER A 165 -12.68 -8.83 11.37
CA SER A 165 -12.95 -7.70 10.48
C SER A 165 -11.66 -7.10 9.92
N VAL A 166 -11.77 -6.37 8.81
CA VAL A 166 -10.65 -5.60 8.27
C VAL A 166 -10.55 -4.29 9.04
N THR A 167 -9.44 -4.03 9.71
CA THR A 167 -9.21 -2.81 10.48
C THR A 167 -7.96 -2.07 10.03
N GLN A 168 -7.99 -0.74 10.11
CA GLN A 168 -6.85 0.12 9.77
C GLN A 168 -6.25 0.72 11.04
N HIS A 169 -4.92 0.79 11.10
CA HIS A 169 -4.17 1.39 12.18
C HIS A 169 -3.05 2.26 11.59
N LEU A 170 -2.85 3.44 12.17
CA LEU A 170 -1.82 4.38 11.71
C LEU A 170 -0.56 4.28 12.56
N VAL A 171 0.58 4.30 11.89
CA VAL A 171 1.91 4.53 12.47
C VAL A 171 2.46 5.80 11.84
N GLY A 172 2.76 6.80 12.67
CA GLY A 172 3.31 8.07 12.21
C GLY A 172 4.80 8.16 12.42
N PHE A 173 5.50 8.80 11.50
CA PHE A 173 6.91 9.12 11.61
C PHE A 173 7.13 10.62 11.50
N ASP A 174 7.97 11.15 12.37
CA ASP A 174 8.45 12.52 12.24
C ASP A 174 9.48 12.65 11.11
N THR A 175 9.95 13.87 10.91
CA THR A 175 10.94 14.21 9.89
C THR A 175 12.33 13.62 10.12
N GLN A 176 12.60 13.11 11.31
CA GLN A 176 13.84 12.43 11.69
C GLN A 176 13.68 10.90 11.66
N GLY A 177 12.50 10.39 11.29
CA GLY A 177 12.23 8.96 11.24
C GLY A 177 11.88 8.32 12.59
N GLN A 178 11.63 9.12 13.64
CA GLN A 178 11.16 8.59 14.91
C GLN A 178 9.67 8.31 14.88
N VAL A 179 9.25 7.26 15.58
CA VAL A 179 7.85 6.85 15.67
C VAL A 179 7.08 7.80 16.58
N LEU A 180 6.05 8.43 16.03
CA LEU A 180 5.10 9.26 16.74
C LEU A 180 3.95 8.41 17.28
N ARG A 181 3.56 8.67 18.52
CA ARG A 181 2.43 8.00 19.19
C ARG A 181 1.50 9.05 19.78
N SER A 182 0.24 9.04 19.37
CA SER A 182 -0.78 9.97 19.88
C SER A 182 -1.75 9.28 20.84
N LYS A 183 -1.94 9.88 22.03
CA LYS A 183 -2.99 9.51 22.98
C LYS A 183 -4.32 10.24 22.71
N LYS A 184 -4.29 11.38 22.01
CA LYS A 184 -5.48 12.23 21.76
C LYS A 184 -6.23 11.88 20.47
N GLY A 185 -5.87 10.77 19.82
CA GLY A 185 -6.51 10.29 18.58
C GLY A 185 -5.69 10.54 17.32
N TRP A 186 -6.26 10.17 16.18
CA TRP A 186 -5.56 10.16 14.88
C TRP A 186 -5.27 11.56 14.35
N GLU A 187 -6.14 12.55 14.61
CA GLU A 187 -5.98 13.92 14.11
C GLU A 187 -4.63 14.53 14.50
N GLN A 188 -4.27 14.45 15.78
CA GLN A 188 -2.98 14.94 16.26
C GLN A 188 -1.81 14.17 15.65
N LEU A 189 -1.92 12.84 15.53
CA LEU A 189 -0.86 12.02 14.94
C LEU A 189 -0.61 12.43 13.49
N VAL A 190 -1.69 12.57 12.71
CA VAL A 190 -1.68 12.92 11.30
C VAL A 190 -1.07 14.31 11.09
N CYS A 191 -1.43 15.30 11.92
CA CYS A 191 -0.87 16.66 11.82
C CYS A 191 0.63 16.75 12.20
N GLN A 192 1.11 15.90 13.11
CA GLN A 192 2.51 15.90 13.55
C GLN A 192 3.40 15.01 12.67
N SER A 193 2.82 14.12 11.87
CA SER A 193 3.56 13.13 11.08
C SER A 193 3.96 13.70 9.73
N SER A 194 5.22 13.50 9.39
CA SER A 194 5.75 13.74 8.04
C SER A 194 5.47 12.57 7.08
N LYS A 195 5.30 11.37 7.65
CA LYS A 195 4.99 10.12 6.93
C LYS A 195 4.05 9.25 7.76
N LEU A 196 3.08 8.63 7.09
CA LEU A 196 2.14 7.70 7.69
C LEU A 196 2.25 6.33 7.03
N ILE A 197 2.21 5.29 7.86
CA ILE A 197 2.01 3.92 7.42
C ILE A 197 0.64 3.47 7.93
N SER A 198 -0.24 3.14 6.99
CA SER A 198 -1.54 2.53 7.26
C SER A 198 -1.41 1.02 7.26
N LEU A 199 -1.44 0.43 8.45
CA LEU A 199 -1.46 -1.00 8.66
C LEU A 199 -2.90 -1.53 8.53
N ILE A 200 -3.13 -2.38 7.55
CA ILE A 200 -4.42 -3.04 7.31
C ILE A 200 -4.36 -4.43 7.94
N ASP A 201 -4.95 -4.60 9.13
CA ASP A 201 -5.05 -5.91 9.79
C ASP A 201 -6.13 -6.75 9.10
N LEU A 202 -5.72 -7.86 8.50
CA LEU A 202 -6.61 -8.79 7.81
C LEU A 202 -6.85 -10.06 8.66
N PRO A 203 -8.07 -10.62 8.63
CA PRO A 203 -8.39 -11.84 9.37
C PRO A 203 -7.51 -13.02 8.94
N GLY A 204 -6.87 -13.69 9.90
CA GLY A 204 -5.99 -14.84 9.62
C GLY A 204 -6.66 -16.22 9.68
N HIS A 205 -7.93 -16.30 10.09
CA HIS A 205 -8.63 -17.57 10.27
C HIS A 205 -9.40 -17.94 8.99
N ALA A 206 -9.32 -19.21 8.58
CA ALA A 206 -9.87 -19.70 7.30
C ALA A 206 -11.36 -19.35 7.08
N LYS A 207 -12.16 -19.38 8.15
CA LYS A 207 -13.59 -18.95 8.15
C LYS A 207 -13.82 -17.53 7.59
N TYR A 208 -12.84 -16.62 7.73
CA TYR A 208 -12.96 -15.23 7.32
C TYR A 208 -12.16 -14.91 6.04
N LYS A 209 -11.81 -15.92 5.23
CA LYS A 209 -11.14 -15.73 3.93
C LYS A 209 -11.90 -14.75 3.02
N ARG A 210 -13.24 -14.74 3.05
CA ARG A 210 -14.07 -13.73 2.33
C ARG A 210 -13.71 -12.30 2.72
N ASN A 211 -13.54 -12.02 4.02
CA ASN A 211 -13.17 -10.69 4.50
C ASN A 211 -11.71 -10.35 4.15
N LEU A 212 -10.81 -11.34 4.15
CA LEU A 212 -9.43 -11.17 3.69
C LEU A 212 -9.37 -10.76 2.22
N LEU A 213 -10.05 -11.49 1.33
CA LEU A 213 -10.06 -11.18 -0.11
C LEU A 213 -10.71 -9.83 -0.40
N TYR A 214 -11.84 -9.55 0.26
CA TYR A 214 -12.46 -8.22 0.18
C TYR A 214 -11.52 -7.14 0.70
N GLY A 215 -10.79 -7.37 1.79
CA GLY A 215 -9.80 -6.43 2.32
C GLY A 215 -8.66 -6.18 1.35
N MET A 216 -8.07 -7.23 0.78
CA MET A 216 -7.01 -7.12 -0.23
C MET A 216 -7.48 -6.35 -1.47
N SER A 217 -8.74 -6.51 -1.88
CA SER A 217 -9.28 -5.83 -3.06
C SER A 217 -9.71 -4.38 -2.77
N SER A 218 -10.47 -4.16 -1.69
CA SER A 218 -11.04 -2.84 -1.35
C SER A 218 -10.03 -1.87 -0.75
N GLN A 219 -9.07 -2.39 0.02
CA GLN A 219 -8.06 -1.54 0.66
C GLN A 219 -6.91 -1.17 -0.29
N ASN A 220 -6.83 -1.88 -1.43
CA ASN A 220 -5.84 -1.73 -2.50
C ASN A 220 -4.41 -1.47 -1.97
N PRO A 221 -3.84 -2.36 -1.12
CA PRO A 221 -2.59 -2.09 -0.40
C PRO A 221 -1.39 -1.87 -1.33
N ASP A 222 -0.41 -1.08 -0.87
CA ASP A 222 0.83 -0.81 -1.61
C ASP A 222 1.86 -1.93 -1.41
N TYR A 223 1.89 -2.49 -0.19
CA TYR A 223 2.81 -3.54 0.23
C TYR A 223 2.08 -4.65 0.98
N CYS A 224 2.69 -5.84 0.98
CA CYS A 224 2.23 -6.95 1.78
C CYS A 224 3.28 -7.34 2.83
N LEU A 225 2.87 -7.34 4.09
CA LEU A 225 3.64 -7.90 5.20
C LEU A 225 3.05 -9.26 5.56
N ILE A 226 3.84 -10.33 5.42
CA ILE A 226 3.43 -11.67 5.85
C ILE A 226 4.05 -11.98 7.20
N VAL A 227 3.22 -12.20 8.21
CA VAL A 227 3.67 -12.63 9.54
C VAL A 227 3.68 -14.14 9.61
N TYR A 228 4.83 -14.70 9.98
CA TYR A 228 5.10 -16.11 10.12
C TYR A 228 5.48 -16.44 11.57
N GLU A 229 5.14 -17.64 12.03
CA GLU A 229 5.59 -18.19 13.32
C GLU A 229 6.43 -19.43 13.01
N PRO A 230 7.64 -19.57 13.58
CA PRO A 230 8.47 -20.75 13.36
C PRO A 230 7.70 -22.05 13.65
N SER A 231 7.80 -23.00 12.72
CA SER A 231 7.14 -24.30 12.83
C SER A 231 7.97 -25.38 12.12
N GLU A 232 7.85 -26.62 12.58
CA GLU A 232 8.48 -27.77 11.93
C GLU A 232 7.71 -28.23 10.68
N GLU A 233 6.41 -27.96 10.64
CA GLU A 233 5.54 -28.35 9.52
C GLU A 233 5.39 -27.22 8.48
N PRO A 234 5.29 -27.57 7.18
CA PRO A 234 4.96 -26.61 6.12
C PRO A 234 3.62 -25.93 6.36
N ASN A 235 3.59 -24.61 6.25
CA ASN A 235 2.37 -23.84 6.48
C ASN A 235 1.63 -23.55 5.17
N SER A 236 0.61 -24.35 4.86
CA SER A 236 -0.22 -24.14 3.67
C SER A 236 -0.86 -22.74 3.59
N THR A 237 -1.13 -22.11 4.74
CA THR A 237 -1.67 -20.75 4.79
C THR A 237 -0.63 -19.70 4.37
N PHE A 238 0.65 -19.95 4.63
CA PHE A 238 1.73 -19.08 4.15
C PHE A 238 1.81 -19.13 2.62
N THR A 239 1.84 -20.35 2.04
CA THR A 239 1.85 -20.54 0.58
C THR A 239 0.65 -19.89 -0.10
N ASP A 240 -0.57 -20.06 0.45
CA ASP A 240 -1.79 -19.41 -0.04
C ASP A 240 -1.65 -17.87 -0.05
N HIS A 241 -1.16 -17.27 1.04
CA HIS A 241 -1.00 -15.83 1.16
C HIS A 241 0.11 -15.28 0.26
N LEU A 242 1.22 -16.01 0.13
CA LEU A 242 2.32 -15.66 -0.75
C LEU A 242 1.88 -15.69 -2.23
N ALA A 243 1.11 -16.70 -2.62
CA ALA A 243 0.52 -16.80 -3.95
C ALA A 243 -0.45 -15.65 -4.22
N LEU A 244 -1.32 -15.31 -3.26
CA LEU A 244 -2.24 -14.18 -3.38
C LEU A 244 -1.52 -12.84 -3.54
N ALA A 245 -0.53 -12.55 -2.70
CA ALA A 245 0.24 -11.31 -2.76
C ALA A 245 1.05 -11.20 -4.07
N SER A 246 1.65 -12.31 -4.52
CA SER A 246 2.37 -12.38 -5.79
C SER A 246 1.44 -12.21 -6.99
N ALA A 247 0.25 -12.80 -6.97
CA ALA A 247 -0.75 -12.64 -8.02
C ALA A 247 -1.26 -11.19 -8.14
N LEU A 248 -1.39 -10.49 -7.01
CA LEU A 248 -1.71 -9.06 -6.98
C LEU A 248 -0.52 -8.17 -7.37
N LYS A 249 0.67 -8.75 -7.60
CA LYS A 249 1.93 -8.07 -7.90
C LYS A 249 2.34 -7.06 -6.83
N LEU A 250 2.09 -7.41 -5.57
CA LEU A 250 2.50 -6.58 -4.43
C LEU A 250 3.96 -6.92 -4.05
N PRO A 251 4.79 -5.93 -3.67
CA PRO A 251 6.05 -6.20 -3.00
C PRO A 251 5.80 -6.79 -1.62
N ILE A 252 6.63 -7.77 -1.23
CA ILE A 252 6.41 -8.61 -0.04
C ILE A 252 7.61 -8.51 0.87
N PHE A 253 7.37 -8.34 2.16
CA PHE A 253 8.36 -8.57 3.21
C PHE A 253 7.73 -9.44 4.30
N ILE A 254 8.58 -10.14 5.06
CA ILE A 254 8.16 -11.18 6.00
C ILE A 254 8.65 -10.83 7.39
N VAL A 255 7.80 -11.04 8.39
CA VAL A 255 8.18 -10.96 9.81
C VAL A 255 8.02 -12.34 10.42
N ILE A 256 9.13 -12.95 10.82
CA ILE A 256 9.16 -14.13 11.66
C ILE A 256 8.98 -13.66 13.10
N SER A 257 7.83 -13.97 13.67
CA SER A 257 7.46 -13.56 15.03
C SER A 257 7.86 -14.61 16.08
N LYS A 258 7.81 -14.22 17.35
CA LYS A 258 7.95 -15.11 18.53
C LYS A 258 9.27 -15.91 18.55
N ILE A 259 10.34 -15.34 18.01
CA ILE A 259 11.67 -15.97 18.03
C ILE A 259 12.15 -16.30 19.46
N ASP A 260 11.65 -15.58 20.46
CA ASP A 260 11.91 -15.83 21.89
C ASP A 260 11.40 -17.18 22.41
N LYS A 261 10.46 -17.81 21.71
CA LYS A 261 9.84 -19.09 22.12
C LYS A 261 10.57 -20.31 21.55
N TYR A 262 11.33 -20.14 20.46
CA TYR A 262 11.86 -21.25 19.67
C TYR A 262 13.39 -21.29 19.73
N PRO A 263 14.01 -22.48 19.77
CA PRO A 263 15.46 -22.60 19.65
C PRO A 263 15.92 -22.23 18.24
N GLN A 264 17.17 -21.76 18.11
CA GLN A 264 17.74 -21.28 16.85
C GLN A 264 17.59 -22.28 15.69
N ILE A 265 17.77 -23.58 15.97
CA ILE A 265 17.64 -24.66 14.97
C ILE A 265 16.26 -24.64 14.28
N VAL A 266 15.18 -24.33 15.00
CA VAL A 266 13.82 -24.28 14.44
C VAL A 266 13.62 -23.01 13.60
N ILE A 267 14.28 -21.92 13.99
CA ILE A 267 14.28 -20.65 13.25
C ILE A 267 15.02 -20.82 11.92
N ASP A 268 16.21 -21.43 11.94
CA ASP A 268 17.03 -21.67 10.75
C ASP A 268 16.30 -22.58 9.75
N ARG A 269 15.68 -23.67 10.23
CA ARG A 269 14.83 -24.53 9.39
C ARG A 269 13.64 -23.77 8.78
N SER A 270 13.06 -22.84 9.53
CA SER A 270 11.97 -22.00 9.04
C SER A 270 12.47 -21.06 7.94
N LEU A 271 13.68 -20.49 8.07
CA LEU A 271 14.30 -19.66 7.04
C LEU A 271 14.57 -20.47 5.77
N ASP A 272 15.07 -21.70 5.88
CA ASP A 272 15.28 -22.60 4.74
C ASP A 272 13.97 -22.89 3.99
N TYR A 273 12.90 -23.16 4.74
CA TYR A 273 11.57 -23.36 4.18
C TYR A 273 11.05 -22.11 3.46
N LEU A 274 11.15 -20.94 4.09
CA LEU A 274 10.74 -19.67 3.49
C LEU A 274 11.55 -19.36 2.22
N GLN A 275 12.84 -19.67 2.22
CA GLN A 275 13.70 -19.50 1.05
C GLN A 275 13.24 -20.39 -0.12
N ALA A 276 12.88 -21.65 0.14
CA ALA A 276 12.37 -22.55 -0.88
C ALA A 276 11.03 -22.06 -1.47
N GLU A 277 10.09 -21.63 -0.63
CA GLU A 277 8.79 -21.11 -1.07
C GLU A 277 8.90 -19.80 -1.86
N LEU A 278 9.79 -18.90 -1.44
CA LEU A 278 10.06 -17.67 -2.18
C LEU A 278 10.70 -17.94 -3.53
N ARG A 279 11.64 -18.88 -3.61
CA ARG A 279 12.25 -19.32 -4.89
C ARG A 279 11.20 -19.89 -5.85
N ASN A 280 10.22 -20.66 -5.36
CA ASN A 280 9.10 -21.15 -6.17
C ASN A 280 8.29 -20.01 -6.80
N GLN A 281 8.23 -18.85 -6.16
CA GLN A 281 7.58 -17.63 -6.66
C GLN A 281 8.55 -16.67 -7.36
N ARG A 282 9.76 -17.13 -7.71
CA ARG A 282 10.84 -16.35 -8.35
C ARG A 282 11.28 -15.14 -7.54
N ARG A 283 11.25 -15.26 -6.21
CA ARG A 283 11.72 -14.23 -5.28
C ARG A 283 12.95 -14.69 -4.51
N THR A 284 13.84 -13.74 -4.23
CA THR A 284 15.05 -13.97 -3.42
C THR A 284 14.83 -13.48 -2.00
N MET A 285 15.04 -14.36 -1.03
CA MET A 285 14.95 -14.03 0.39
C MET A 285 16.19 -13.22 0.82
N MET A 286 15.97 -12.11 1.54
CA MET A 286 17.04 -11.29 2.11
C MET A 286 16.81 -11.16 3.62
N GLU A 287 17.66 -11.77 4.43
CA GLU A 287 17.58 -11.61 5.88
C GLU A 287 18.08 -10.23 6.30
N VAL A 288 17.36 -9.58 7.21
CA VAL A 288 17.70 -8.24 7.71
C VAL A 288 18.28 -8.35 9.12
N THR A 289 19.57 -8.06 9.23
CA THR A 289 20.34 -8.25 10.48
C THR A 289 20.81 -6.94 11.09
N ASN A 290 20.95 -5.88 10.28
CA ASN A 290 21.49 -4.60 10.70
C ASN A 290 20.81 -3.41 9.97
N PHE A 291 21.21 -2.19 10.30
CA PHE A 291 20.63 -0.98 9.71
C PHE A 291 21.07 -0.75 8.24
N GLU A 292 22.24 -1.22 7.83
CA GLU A 292 22.72 -1.09 6.45
C GLU A 292 21.84 -1.95 5.51
N ASP A 293 21.51 -3.17 5.94
CA ASP A 293 20.53 -4.05 5.27
C ASP A 293 19.18 -3.35 5.08
N VAL A 294 18.70 -2.65 6.11
CA VAL A 294 17.43 -1.90 6.07
C VAL A 294 17.48 -0.81 4.99
N VAL A 295 18.57 -0.04 4.93
CA VAL A 295 18.75 1.04 3.94
C VAL A 295 18.87 0.48 2.52
N LEU A 296 19.63 -0.60 2.34
CA LEU A 296 19.81 -1.28 1.06
C LEU A 296 18.48 -1.87 0.55
N TYR A 297 17.86 -2.74 1.35
CA TYR A 297 16.67 -3.47 0.92
C TYR A 297 15.45 -2.58 0.79
N SER A 298 15.30 -1.50 1.57
CA SER A 298 14.19 -0.54 1.40
C SER A 298 14.15 0.10 0.01
N ARG A 299 15.29 0.13 -0.70
CA ARG A 299 15.40 0.63 -2.08
C ARG A 299 15.13 -0.47 -3.09
N LEU A 300 15.81 -1.60 -2.94
CA LEU A 300 15.87 -2.62 -3.97
C LEU A 300 14.62 -3.50 -4.00
N PHE A 301 13.98 -3.79 -2.86
CA PHE A 301 12.96 -4.85 -2.80
C PHE A 301 11.65 -4.55 -3.56
N ALA A 302 11.40 -3.28 -3.89
CA ALA A 302 10.26 -2.91 -4.72
C ALA A 302 10.56 -3.01 -6.22
N GLN A 303 11.84 -2.89 -6.61
CA GLN A 303 12.31 -2.90 -7.99
C GLN A 303 12.74 -4.31 -8.41
N GLU A 304 13.38 -5.01 -7.50
CA GLU A 304 13.86 -6.37 -7.64
C GLU A 304 12.87 -7.34 -6.99
N GLN A 305 12.82 -8.60 -7.44
CA GLN A 305 11.97 -9.64 -6.84
C GLN A 305 12.56 -10.10 -5.49
N LEU A 306 12.89 -9.18 -4.58
CA LEU A 306 13.42 -9.49 -3.26
C LEU A 306 12.28 -9.58 -2.24
N ALA A 307 12.52 -10.34 -1.17
CA ALA A 307 11.65 -10.46 -0.02
C ALA A 307 12.47 -10.33 1.27
N PRO A 308 12.52 -9.12 1.87
CA PRO A 308 13.19 -8.89 3.16
C PRO A 308 12.51 -9.68 4.28
N VAL A 309 13.31 -10.29 5.16
CA VAL A 309 12.84 -11.11 6.28
C VAL A 309 13.39 -10.58 7.60
N PHE A 310 12.47 -10.30 8.53
CA PHE A 310 12.78 -9.77 9.86
C PHE A 310 12.45 -10.82 10.92
N SER A 311 13.44 -11.23 11.71
CA SER A 311 13.26 -12.09 12.87
C SER A 311 12.99 -11.23 14.11
N VAL A 312 11.75 -11.22 14.63
CA VAL A 312 11.29 -10.25 15.64
C VAL A 312 10.65 -10.94 16.84
N SER A 313 10.89 -10.39 18.04
CA SER A 313 10.12 -10.71 19.25
C SER A 313 9.34 -9.51 19.76
N PHE A 314 8.03 -9.68 19.96
CA PHE A 314 7.16 -8.65 20.52
C PHE A 314 7.22 -8.57 22.06
N ILE A 315 7.91 -9.51 22.70
CA ILE A 315 8.11 -9.57 24.15
C ILE A 315 9.45 -8.90 24.50
N THR A 316 10.54 -9.37 23.89
CA THR A 316 11.88 -8.82 24.18
C THR A 316 12.16 -7.53 23.42
N GLY A 317 11.47 -7.29 22.29
CA GLY A 317 11.71 -6.15 21.42
C GLY A 317 12.86 -6.36 20.41
N CYS A 318 13.44 -7.56 20.36
CA CYS A 318 14.51 -7.91 19.43
C CYS A 318 14.11 -7.59 17.98
N ASN A 319 14.96 -6.84 17.28
CA ASN A 319 14.85 -6.38 15.88
C ASN A 319 13.59 -5.57 15.53
N LEU A 320 12.84 -5.10 16.53
CA LEU A 320 11.67 -4.25 16.30
C LEU A 320 12.05 -2.88 15.73
N ASP A 321 13.20 -2.36 16.14
CA ASP A 321 13.84 -1.14 15.65
C ASP A 321 14.22 -1.24 14.16
N LEU A 322 14.78 -2.38 13.73
CA LEU A 322 15.05 -2.65 12.31
C LEU A 322 13.78 -2.64 11.48
N LEU A 323 12.72 -3.32 11.95
CA LEU A 323 11.42 -3.33 11.28
C LEU A 323 10.80 -1.92 11.20
N LEU A 324 10.85 -1.15 12.29
CA LEU A 324 10.35 0.23 12.33
C LEU A 324 11.12 1.14 11.37
N SER A 325 12.44 0.99 11.33
CA SER A 325 13.31 1.74 10.43
C SER A 325 13.03 1.37 8.98
N PHE A 326 12.79 0.10 8.68
CA PHE A 326 12.39 -0.34 7.34
C PHE A 326 11.05 0.26 6.94
N LEU A 327 10.03 0.23 7.81
CA LEU A 327 8.74 0.88 7.59
C LEU A 327 8.89 2.39 7.35
N ASN A 328 9.78 3.06 8.08
CA ASN A 328 10.08 4.48 7.87
C ASN A 328 10.71 4.75 6.49
N LEU A 329 11.55 3.84 5.98
CA LEU A 329 12.24 3.98 4.69
C LEU A 329 11.47 3.42 3.49
N LEU A 330 10.32 2.78 3.72
CA LEU A 330 9.46 2.26 2.65
C LEU A 330 9.15 3.36 1.63
N PRO A 331 9.39 3.14 0.33
CA PRO A 331 9.09 4.14 -0.67
C PRO A 331 7.58 4.35 -0.81
N ALA A 332 7.16 5.55 -1.21
CA ALA A 332 5.79 5.72 -1.70
C ALA A 332 5.62 4.92 -3.00
N ALA A 333 4.59 4.08 -3.08
CA ALA A 333 4.30 3.29 -4.27
C ALA A 333 3.83 4.17 -5.45
N GLU A 334 4.30 3.82 -6.65
CA GLU A 334 3.98 4.52 -7.92
C GLU A 334 2.74 3.97 -8.61
N ASN A 335 2.01 3.06 -7.95
CA ASN A 335 0.90 2.29 -8.54
C ASN A 335 -0.35 3.12 -8.85
N TRP A 336 -0.29 4.44 -8.67
CA TRP A 336 -1.42 5.33 -8.82
C TRP A 336 -1.31 6.11 -10.12
N GLU A 337 -2.34 6.00 -10.95
CA GLU A 337 -2.42 6.75 -12.20
C GLU A 337 -2.27 8.26 -11.94
N SER A 338 -1.65 8.95 -12.89
CA SER A 338 -1.20 10.34 -12.74
C SER A 338 -2.29 11.25 -12.16
N THR A 339 -1.86 12.24 -11.39
CA THR A 339 -2.74 13.29 -10.86
C THR A 339 -3.54 14.02 -11.95
N ASP A 340 -3.09 13.90 -13.20
CA ASP A 340 -3.69 14.52 -14.39
C ASP A 340 -4.90 13.75 -14.95
N SER A 341 -5.14 12.51 -14.48
CA SER A 341 -6.34 11.75 -14.82
C SER A 341 -7.59 12.31 -14.14
N TYR A 342 -8.76 11.99 -14.69
CA TYR A 342 -10.02 12.36 -14.07
C TYR A 342 -10.24 11.63 -12.72
N PRO A 343 -10.86 12.30 -11.74
CA PRO A 343 -11.15 11.70 -10.44
C PRO A 343 -11.99 10.43 -10.51
N GLU A 344 -11.52 9.38 -9.85
CA GLU A 344 -12.28 8.15 -9.59
C GLU A 344 -12.11 7.73 -8.13
N PHE A 345 -13.21 7.75 -7.38
CA PHE A 345 -13.25 7.41 -5.97
C PHE A 345 -14.21 6.25 -5.71
N TYR A 346 -13.71 5.20 -5.07
CA TYR A 346 -14.49 4.00 -4.77
C TYR A 346 -15.06 4.06 -3.35
N ILE A 347 -16.37 3.89 -3.24
CA ILE A 347 -17.09 3.99 -1.98
C ILE A 347 -16.99 2.68 -1.20
N GLU A 348 -16.59 2.78 0.06
CA GLU A 348 -16.50 1.64 0.98
C GLU A 348 -17.52 1.74 2.11
N LYS A 349 -17.67 2.92 2.71
CA LYS A 349 -18.51 3.18 3.89
C LYS A 349 -19.25 4.50 3.74
N TRP A 350 -20.38 4.64 4.40
CA TRP A 350 -21.13 5.90 4.43
C TRP A 350 -21.83 6.06 5.79
N TYR A 351 -22.03 7.32 6.17
CA TYR A 351 -22.64 7.72 7.42
C TYR A 351 -23.52 8.95 7.18
N GLU A 352 -24.62 9.05 7.91
CA GLU A 352 -25.47 10.22 7.90
C GLU A 352 -25.27 10.99 9.21
N LYS A 353 -24.55 12.11 9.14
CA LYS A 353 -24.29 13.01 10.27
C LYS A 353 -24.20 14.43 9.75
N GLU A 354 -25.26 15.22 9.98
CA GLU A 354 -25.37 16.59 9.47
C GLU A 354 -25.14 16.69 7.96
N GLY A 355 -25.64 15.69 7.23
CA GLY A 355 -25.40 15.45 5.81
C GLY A 355 -24.82 14.05 5.54
N LEU A 356 -24.74 13.70 4.26
CA LEU A 356 -24.19 12.42 3.83
C LEU A 356 -22.66 12.48 3.78
N ILE A 357 -22.01 11.60 4.52
CA ILE A 357 -20.56 11.43 4.53
C ILE A 357 -20.24 10.08 3.89
N ILE A 358 -19.44 10.10 2.83
CA ILE A 358 -19.04 8.92 2.07
C ILE A 358 -17.53 8.72 2.23
N GLY A 359 -17.13 7.56 2.75
CA GLY A 359 -15.74 7.16 2.96
C GLY A 359 -15.29 6.09 1.97
N GLY A 360 -14.03 6.16 1.55
CA GLY A 360 -13.48 5.30 0.52
C GLY A 360 -12.07 5.69 0.10
N VAL A 361 -11.64 5.19 -1.05
CA VAL A 361 -10.29 5.40 -1.60
C VAL A 361 -10.35 6.14 -2.93
N MET A 362 -9.49 7.15 -3.07
CA MET A 362 -9.27 7.81 -4.35
C MET A 362 -8.33 6.94 -5.20
N VAL A 363 -8.81 6.41 -6.32
CA VAL A 363 -8.02 5.53 -7.19
C VAL A 363 -7.33 6.30 -8.31
N LYS A 364 -7.99 7.33 -8.86
CA LYS A 364 -7.44 8.13 -9.96
C LYS A 364 -7.66 9.62 -9.74
N GLY A 365 -6.78 10.43 -10.30
CA GLY A 365 -6.92 11.87 -10.37
C GLY A 365 -6.87 12.59 -9.01
N LYS A 366 -7.44 13.79 -8.98
CA LYS A 366 -7.48 14.66 -7.80
C LYS A 366 -8.85 15.30 -7.65
N ALA A 367 -9.48 15.13 -6.49
CA ALA A 367 -10.74 15.80 -6.18
C ALA A 367 -10.53 16.97 -5.22
N CYS A 368 -11.23 18.06 -5.48
CA CYS A 368 -11.20 19.28 -4.66
C CYS A 368 -12.56 19.53 -4.00
N ALA A 369 -12.54 20.23 -2.86
CA ALA A 369 -13.77 20.71 -2.25
C ALA A 369 -14.54 21.61 -3.26
N LEU A 370 -15.87 21.58 -3.17
CA LEU A 370 -16.83 22.26 -4.05
C LEU A 370 -16.95 21.68 -5.47
N GLN A 371 -16.13 20.69 -5.84
CA GLN A 371 -16.24 20.00 -7.12
C GLN A 371 -17.53 19.17 -7.20
N ARG A 372 -18.07 19.06 -8.42
CA ARG A 372 -19.22 18.20 -8.72
C ARG A 372 -18.74 16.90 -9.35
N LEU A 373 -19.19 15.78 -8.80
CA LEU A 373 -18.92 14.43 -9.30
C LEU A 373 -20.23 13.68 -9.55
N MET A 374 -20.14 12.54 -10.21
CA MET A 374 -21.24 11.64 -10.50
C MET A 374 -21.19 10.44 -9.55
N LEU A 375 -22.21 10.29 -8.72
CA LEU A 375 -22.43 9.16 -7.80
C LEU A 375 -23.24 8.07 -8.50
N GLY A 376 -22.73 6.85 -8.48
CA GLY A 376 -23.41 5.66 -9.01
C GLY A 376 -22.42 4.51 -9.23
N PRO A 377 -22.80 3.43 -9.91
CA PRO A 377 -24.13 3.19 -10.46
C PRO A 377 -25.13 2.77 -9.39
N ASP A 378 -26.39 3.19 -9.53
CA ASP A 378 -27.50 2.52 -8.82
C ASP A 378 -27.76 1.10 -9.36
N ASN A 379 -28.78 0.45 -8.81
CA ASN A 379 -29.21 -0.88 -9.25
C ASN A 379 -29.71 -0.90 -10.71
N ARG A 380 -29.91 0.27 -11.35
CA ARG A 380 -30.30 0.43 -12.76
C ARG A 380 -29.15 0.94 -13.63
N GLY A 381 -27.93 1.05 -13.10
CA GLY A 381 -26.77 1.53 -13.85
C GLY A 381 -26.68 3.05 -14.01
N LYS A 382 -27.54 3.84 -13.33
CA LYS A 382 -27.59 5.29 -13.48
C LYS A 382 -26.69 6.00 -12.49
N PHE A 383 -26.23 7.19 -12.90
CA PHE A 383 -25.41 8.09 -12.10
C PHE A 383 -26.12 9.41 -11.84
N ARG A 384 -25.90 9.99 -10.66
CA ARG A 384 -26.45 11.29 -10.25
C ARG A 384 -25.36 12.25 -9.84
N CYS A 385 -25.52 13.52 -10.19
CA CYS A 385 -24.56 14.54 -9.81
C CYS A 385 -24.70 14.88 -8.33
N VAL A 386 -23.56 14.96 -7.64
CA VAL A 386 -23.43 15.37 -6.24
C VAL A 386 -22.31 16.39 -6.12
N GLN A 387 -22.37 17.24 -5.11
CA GLN A 387 -21.34 18.24 -4.84
C GLN A 387 -20.57 17.90 -3.57
N ILE A 388 -19.24 17.90 -3.65
CA ILE A 388 -18.36 17.74 -2.50
C ILE A 388 -18.34 19.04 -1.71
N MET A 389 -18.73 19.02 -0.44
CA MET A 389 -18.67 20.20 0.44
C MET A 389 -17.41 20.24 1.28
N GLY A 390 -16.93 19.08 1.71
CA GLY A 390 -15.75 18.97 2.54
C GLY A 390 -15.05 17.64 2.35
N ILE A 391 -13.74 17.64 2.57
CA ILE A 391 -12.87 16.47 2.42
C ILE A 391 -12.13 16.28 3.73
N HIS A 392 -12.10 15.05 4.23
CA HIS A 392 -11.27 14.67 5.37
C HIS A 392 -10.38 13.49 4.99
N VAL A 393 -9.09 13.56 5.29
CA VAL A 393 -8.14 12.45 5.16
C VAL A 393 -7.70 12.09 6.58
N ASN A 394 -7.92 10.84 6.99
CA ASN A 394 -7.61 10.36 8.34
C ASN A 394 -8.13 11.28 9.46
N LYS A 395 -9.37 11.78 9.29
CA LYS A 395 -10.08 12.76 10.16
C LYS A 395 -9.57 14.21 10.13
N VAL A 396 -8.52 14.50 9.37
CA VAL A 396 -8.02 15.87 9.21
C VAL A 396 -8.69 16.53 8.00
N PRO A 397 -9.28 17.74 8.14
CA PRO A 397 -9.89 18.44 7.03
C PRO A 397 -8.83 18.89 6.02
N VAL A 398 -9.09 18.65 4.73
CA VAL A 398 -8.19 19.01 3.63
C VAL A 398 -8.97 19.68 2.50
N ARG A 399 -8.27 20.45 1.65
CA ARG A 399 -8.88 21.14 0.50
C ARG A 399 -9.00 20.26 -0.74
N SER A 400 -8.13 19.27 -0.86
CA SER A 400 -8.09 18.34 -1.99
C SER A 400 -7.48 17.01 -1.56
N VAL A 401 -7.81 15.96 -2.31
CA VAL A 401 -7.27 14.61 -2.14
C VAL A 401 -6.82 14.09 -3.50
N SER A 402 -5.69 13.37 -3.52
CA SER A 402 -5.11 12.78 -4.73
C SER A 402 -5.23 11.25 -4.72
N ALA A 403 -5.03 10.64 -5.88
CA ALA A 403 -4.96 9.19 -6.04
C ALA A 403 -4.02 8.54 -5.00
N GLY A 404 -4.57 7.53 -4.35
CA GLY A 404 -3.95 6.71 -3.32
C GLY A 404 -4.26 7.05 -1.88
N GLN A 405 -5.07 8.07 -1.64
CA GLN A 405 -5.46 8.45 -0.29
C GLN A 405 -6.84 7.94 0.07
N PHE A 406 -6.98 7.45 1.31
CA PHE A 406 -8.27 7.21 1.94
C PHE A 406 -8.84 8.52 2.44
N CYS A 407 -10.08 8.81 2.05
CA CYS A 407 -10.73 10.04 2.46
C CYS A 407 -12.23 9.84 2.67
N SER A 408 -12.82 10.83 3.32
CA SER A 408 -14.25 10.97 3.48
C SER A 408 -14.70 12.27 2.87
N PHE A 409 -15.70 12.18 2.00
CA PHE A 409 -16.38 13.32 1.40
C PHE A 409 -17.68 13.59 2.12
N LYS A 410 -17.86 14.82 2.60
CA LYS A 410 -19.18 15.34 2.91
C LYS A 410 -19.81 15.79 1.60
N VAL A 411 -20.92 15.20 1.21
CA VAL A 411 -21.60 15.53 -0.05
C VAL A 411 -22.96 16.18 0.22
N THR A 412 -23.32 17.13 -0.63
CA THR A 412 -24.68 17.68 -0.69
C THR A 412 -25.40 17.11 -1.89
N LEU A 413 -26.64 16.72 -1.64
CA LEU A 413 -27.56 16.17 -2.61
C LEU A 413 -28.57 17.26 -2.98
N GLY A 414 -28.91 17.39 -4.26
CA GLY A 414 -30.09 18.18 -4.64
C GLY A 414 -31.38 17.46 -4.22
N SER A 415 -32.50 18.16 -4.13
CA SER A 415 -33.80 17.58 -3.72
C SER A 415 -34.19 16.34 -4.53
N SER A 416 -33.90 16.33 -5.83
CA SER A 416 -34.13 15.18 -6.72
C SER A 416 -33.17 14.02 -6.44
N THR A 417 -31.92 14.29 -6.08
CA THR A 417 -30.91 13.29 -5.74
C THR A 417 -31.17 12.68 -4.36
N GLU A 418 -31.65 13.46 -3.39
CA GLU A 418 -32.07 12.94 -2.07
C GLU A 418 -33.20 11.93 -2.22
N LYS A 419 -34.23 12.28 -3.00
CA LYS A 419 -35.35 11.37 -3.28
C LYS A 419 -34.84 10.09 -3.97
N TRP A 420 -33.97 10.23 -4.96
CA TRP A 420 -33.36 9.10 -5.65
C TRP A 420 -32.55 8.20 -4.70
N LEU A 421 -31.80 8.78 -3.75
CA LEU A 421 -30.99 8.00 -2.81
C LEU A 421 -31.87 7.22 -1.82
N ARG A 422 -32.97 7.82 -1.35
CA ARG A 422 -33.95 7.12 -0.51
C ARG A 422 -34.61 5.95 -1.24
N GLU A 423 -34.78 6.07 -2.56
CA GLU A 423 -35.38 5.03 -3.40
C GLU A 423 -34.40 3.92 -3.83
N ASN A 424 -33.10 4.20 -3.93
CA ASN A 424 -32.11 3.28 -4.51
C ASN A 424 -31.09 2.72 -3.52
N GLU A 425 -30.98 3.30 -2.32
CA GLU A 425 -30.02 3.00 -1.25
C GLU A 425 -28.55 3.08 -1.70
N LEU A 426 -27.66 3.52 -0.80
CA LEU A 426 -26.22 3.41 -1.07
C LEU A 426 -25.78 1.96 -0.92
N ARG A 427 -24.93 1.50 -1.84
CA ARG A 427 -24.33 0.17 -1.77
C ARG A 427 -22.84 0.19 -2.04
N LYS A 428 -22.17 -0.86 -1.59
CA LYS A 428 -20.79 -1.15 -1.97
C LYS A 428 -20.70 -1.40 -3.48
N GLY A 429 -19.61 -0.95 -4.09
CA GLY A 429 -19.42 -0.97 -5.54
C GLY A 429 -19.81 0.33 -6.26
N MET A 430 -20.54 1.22 -5.58
CA MET A 430 -20.73 2.59 -6.08
C MET A 430 -19.41 3.39 -6.04
N VAL A 431 -19.32 4.36 -6.94
CA VAL A 431 -18.18 5.24 -7.17
C VAL A 431 -18.61 6.70 -7.28
N LEU A 432 -17.66 7.61 -7.05
CA LEU A 432 -17.73 9.02 -7.43
C LEU A 432 -16.73 9.27 -8.54
N VAL A 433 -17.22 9.72 -9.69
CA VAL A 433 -16.40 9.88 -10.91
C VAL A 433 -16.67 11.21 -11.59
N ASP A 434 -15.70 11.73 -12.34
CA ASP A 434 -15.92 12.97 -13.09
C ASP A 434 -16.92 12.77 -14.23
N LYS A 435 -17.80 13.75 -14.44
CA LYS A 435 -18.79 13.73 -15.52
C LYS A 435 -18.13 13.61 -16.90
N LYS A 436 -16.92 14.13 -17.08
CA LYS A 436 -16.17 14.09 -18.34
C LYS A 436 -15.79 12.69 -18.79
N VAL A 437 -15.70 11.74 -17.86
CA VAL A 437 -15.40 10.32 -18.17
C VAL A 437 -16.60 9.63 -18.83
N ASN A 438 -17.79 10.25 -18.78
CA ASN A 438 -19.04 9.67 -19.27
C ASN A 438 -19.28 8.26 -18.70
N PRO A 439 -19.45 8.14 -17.36
CA PRO A 439 -19.42 6.85 -16.70
C PRO A 439 -20.58 5.96 -17.14
N ARG A 440 -20.24 4.70 -17.45
CA ARG A 440 -21.19 3.66 -17.85
C ARG A 440 -21.03 2.44 -16.94
N ALA A 441 -22.13 1.79 -16.64
CA ALA A 441 -22.13 0.53 -15.90
C ALA A 441 -22.31 -0.63 -16.86
N ALA A 442 -21.65 -1.77 -16.59
CA ALA A 442 -21.73 -2.97 -17.40
C ALA A 442 -22.21 -4.16 -16.55
N PHE A 443 -23.05 -5.01 -17.15
CA PHE A 443 -23.36 -6.33 -16.61
C PHE A 443 -22.36 -7.37 -17.08
N GLU A 444 -22.00 -7.32 -18.35
CA GLU A 444 -21.17 -8.32 -19.01
C GLU A 444 -19.78 -7.79 -19.32
N PHE A 445 -18.78 -8.63 -19.08
CA PHE A 445 -17.40 -8.33 -19.41
C PHE A 445 -16.64 -9.59 -19.83
N GLN A 446 -15.67 -9.41 -20.72
CA GLN A 446 -14.69 -10.43 -21.05
C GLN A 446 -13.49 -10.30 -20.12
N CYS A 447 -12.90 -11.43 -19.76
CA CYS A 447 -11.78 -11.48 -18.84
C CYS A 447 -10.85 -12.66 -19.11
N LEU A 448 -9.60 -12.48 -18.69
CA LEU A 448 -8.62 -13.53 -18.53
C LEU A 448 -8.59 -13.98 -17.07
N ILE A 449 -8.70 -15.28 -16.82
CA ILE A 449 -8.68 -15.87 -15.49
C ILE A 449 -7.45 -16.76 -15.32
N TRP A 450 -6.79 -16.63 -14.18
CA TRP A 450 -5.59 -17.36 -13.78
C TRP A 450 -5.81 -18.02 -12.40
N PRO A 451 -5.86 -19.36 -12.31
CA PRO A 451 -5.96 -20.07 -11.04
C PRO A 451 -4.74 -19.85 -10.15
N ILE A 452 -4.97 -19.51 -8.89
CA ILE A 452 -3.91 -19.28 -7.90
C ILE A 452 -3.94 -20.28 -6.74
N ASP A 453 -4.90 -21.20 -6.74
CA ASP A 453 -4.98 -22.24 -5.72
C ASP A 453 -3.97 -23.37 -5.96
N SER A 454 -3.69 -24.14 -4.90
CA SER A 454 -2.65 -25.18 -4.87
C SER A 454 -3.01 -26.47 -5.62
N VAL A 455 -4.19 -26.53 -6.23
CA VAL A 455 -4.71 -27.74 -6.86
C VAL A 455 -4.21 -27.82 -8.30
N LYS A 456 -3.73 -29.00 -8.67
CA LYS A 456 -3.08 -29.24 -9.97
C LYS A 456 -4.00 -29.83 -11.04
N GLU A 457 -5.22 -30.21 -10.67
CA GLU A 457 -6.19 -30.81 -11.59
C GLU A 457 -6.95 -29.76 -12.41
N ALA A 458 -7.17 -30.08 -13.68
CA ALA A 458 -7.98 -29.25 -14.57
C ALA A 458 -9.46 -29.31 -14.18
N ARG A 459 -10.15 -28.18 -14.30
CA ARG A 459 -11.54 -28.01 -13.84
C ARG A 459 -12.42 -27.43 -14.94
N THR A 460 -13.57 -28.05 -15.19
CA THR A 460 -14.53 -27.53 -16.18
C THR A 460 -15.56 -26.62 -15.51
N LEU A 461 -15.53 -25.32 -15.83
CA LEU A 461 -16.55 -24.37 -15.42
C LEU A 461 -17.77 -24.51 -16.33
N LYS A 462 -18.92 -24.88 -15.75
CA LYS A 462 -20.20 -24.91 -16.46
C LYS A 462 -20.83 -23.51 -16.51
N SER A 463 -21.79 -23.30 -17.41
CA SER A 463 -22.58 -22.06 -17.47
C SER A 463 -23.41 -21.79 -16.20
N SER A 464 -23.72 -22.83 -15.42
CA SER A 464 -24.38 -22.73 -14.12
C SER A 464 -23.44 -22.28 -12.99
N TYR A 465 -22.16 -22.06 -13.26
CA TYR A 465 -21.19 -21.65 -12.25
C TYR A 465 -21.38 -20.18 -11.89
N GLU A 466 -21.61 -19.92 -10.60
CA GLU A 466 -21.93 -18.58 -10.07
C GLU A 466 -20.96 -18.13 -8.96
N PRO A 467 -19.69 -17.89 -9.30
CA PRO A 467 -18.70 -17.51 -8.31
C PRO A 467 -18.92 -16.11 -7.75
N MET A 468 -18.37 -15.87 -6.56
CA MET A 468 -18.24 -14.54 -6.02
C MET A 468 -16.99 -13.83 -6.58
N ILE A 469 -17.20 -12.63 -7.10
CA ILE A 469 -16.18 -11.73 -7.61
C ILE A 469 -15.92 -10.62 -6.60
N TYR A 470 -14.64 -10.33 -6.36
CA TYR A 470 -14.17 -9.19 -5.60
C TYR A 470 -13.32 -8.30 -6.50
N THR A 471 -13.69 -7.04 -6.66
CA THR A 471 -12.89 -6.06 -7.42
C THR A 471 -13.09 -4.68 -6.84
N GLN A 472 -12.01 -4.00 -6.47
CA GLN A 472 -12.08 -2.74 -5.74
C GLN A 472 -13.02 -2.88 -4.53
N THR A 473 -14.08 -2.07 -4.45
CA THR A 473 -15.11 -2.16 -3.39
C THR A 473 -16.31 -3.04 -3.77
N ILE A 474 -16.35 -3.59 -4.99
CA ILE A 474 -17.41 -4.45 -5.51
C ILE A 474 -17.26 -5.87 -4.94
N SER A 475 -18.37 -6.43 -4.45
CA SER A 475 -18.47 -7.84 -4.08
C SER A 475 -19.82 -8.39 -4.53
N GLN A 476 -19.80 -9.21 -5.58
CA GLN A 476 -21.03 -9.68 -6.23
C GLN A 476 -20.83 -11.05 -6.87
N CYS A 477 -21.88 -11.86 -6.92
CA CYS A 477 -21.89 -13.08 -7.73
C CYS A 477 -21.97 -12.74 -9.23
N ALA A 478 -21.28 -13.53 -10.04
CA ALA A 478 -21.35 -13.45 -11.49
C ALA A 478 -21.53 -14.85 -12.07
N ARG A 479 -22.16 -14.96 -13.24
CA ARG A 479 -22.35 -16.23 -13.96
C ARG A 479 -21.48 -16.28 -15.20
N VAL A 480 -21.03 -17.47 -15.57
CA VAL A 480 -20.36 -17.72 -16.87
C VAL A 480 -21.37 -17.63 -18.01
N VAL A 481 -21.07 -16.80 -19.01
CA VAL A 481 -21.88 -16.64 -20.22
C VAL A 481 -21.32 -17.50 -21.34
N GLY A 482 -22.19 -18.26 -22.01
CA GLY A 482 -21.84 -19.12 -23.14
C GLY A 482 -21.50 -20.56 -22.72
N GLU A 483 -20.71 -21.25 -23.54
CA GLU A 483 -20.28 -22.62 -23.27
C GLU A 483 -19.27 -22.68 -22.12
N GLY A 484 -19.37 -23.75 -21.33
CA GLY A 484 -18.45 -24.00 -20.24
C GLY A 484 -17.01 -24.16 -20.74
N LYS A 485 -16.03 -23.71 -19.95
CA LYS A 485 -14.61 -23.82 -20.30
C LYS A 485 -13.83 -24.57 -19.25
N THR A 486 -12.90 -25.39 -19.73
CA THR A 486 -11.92 -26.06 -18.88
C THR A 486 -10.81 -25.09 -18.53
N ILE A 487 -10.60 -24.90 -17.24
CA ILE A 487 -9.49 -24.14 -16.70
C ILE A 487 -8.40 -25.11 -16.28
N VAL A 488 -7.19 -24.87 -16.81
CA VAL A 488 -5.99 -25.63 -16.49
C VAL A 488 -5.13 -24.80 -15.53
N PRO A 489 -4.73 -25.35 -14.36
CA PRO A 489 -3.82 -24.66 -13.44
C PRO A 489 -2.54 -24.19 -14.14
N GLY A 490 -2.12 -22.95 -13.86
CA GLY A 490 -0.93 -22.34 -14.45
C GLY A 490 -1.11 -21.76 -15.87
N GLN A 491 -2.31 -21.86 -16.46
CA GLN A 491 -2.64 -21.22 -17.74
C GLN A 491 -3.72 -20.16 -17.55
N SER A 492 -3.66 -19.10 -18.37
CA SER A 492 -4.71 -18.10 -18.44
C SER A 492 -5.83 -18.54 -19.39
N THR A 493 -7.08 -18.48 -18.93
CA THR A 493 -8.26 -18.85 -19.74
C THR A 493 -9.16 -17.65 -19.97
N ASN A 494 -9.56 -17.42 -21.24
CA ASN A 494 -10.53 -16.39 -21.59
C ASN A 494 -11.95 -16.82 -21.24
N LEU A 495 -12.70 -15.97 -20.53
CA LEU A 495 -14.08 -16.22 -20.12
C LEU A 495 -14.91 -14.95 -20.25
N THR A 496 -16.23 -15.11 -20.43
CA THR A 496 -17.19 -13.99 -20.36
C THR A 496 -18.03 -14.20 -19.11
N LEU A 497 -18.08 -13.17 -18.25
CA LEU A 497 -18.83 -13.20 -17.01
C LEU A 497 -19.92 -12.12 -17.04
N ARG A 498 -21.06 -12.43 -16.43
CA ARG A 498 -22.18 -11.50 -16.22
C ARG A 498 -22.47 -11.35 -14.73
N PHE A 499 -22.46 -10.12 -14.24
CA PHE A 499 -22.93 -9.79 -12.89
C PHE A 499 -24.41 -10.15 -12.71
N LEU A 500 -24.78 -10.72 -11.55
CA LEU A 500 -26.13 -11.26 -11.35
C LEU A 500 -27.18 -10.24 -10.88
N TYR A 501 -26.83 -9.30 -9.98
CA TYR A 501 -27.83 -8.48 -9.30
C TYR A 501 -27.91 -7.05 -9.84
N HIS A 502 -26.77 -6.39 -10.06
CA HIS A 502 -26.70 -5.00 -10.53
C HIS A 502 -25.47 -4.78 -11.43
N PRO A 503 -25.57 -3.81 -12.38
CA PRO A 503 -24.46 -3.45 -13.23
C PRO A 503 -23.43 -2.66 -12.43
N GLU A 504 -22.16 -2.77 -12.80
CA GLU A 504 -21.07 -2.15 -12.04
C GLU A 504 -20.22 -1.23 -12.90
N TYR A 505 -19.62 -0.22 -12.26
CA TYR A 505 -18.59 0.61 -12.88
C TYR A 505 -17.25 -0.09 -12.73
N VAL A 506 -16.75 -0.61 -13.85
CA VAL A 506 -15.45 -1.26 -13.96
C VAL A 506 -14.76 -0.73 -15.21
N SER A 507 -13.43 -0.76 -15.22
CA SER A 507 -12.62 -0.36 -16.37
C SER A 507 -11.86 -1.54 -16.95
N GLU A 508 -11.46 -1.45 -18.21
CA GLU A 508 -10.52 -2.42 -18.80
C GLU A 508 -9.22 -2.44 -18.00
N ASN A 509 -8.56 -3.61 -17.99
CA ASN A 509 -7.37 -3.92 -17.19
C ASN A 509 -7.58 -3.95 -15.67
N THR A 510 -8.81 -3.75 -15.19
CA THR A 510 -9.12 -3.91 -13.77
C THR A 510 -8.95 -5.37 -13.36
N ARG A 511 -8.19 -5.60 -12.28
CA ARG A 511 -8.03 -6.93 -11.70
C ARG A 511 -9.18 -7.25 -10.75
N PHE A 512 -9.51 -8.52 -10.68
CA PHE A 512 -10.50 -9.03 -9.76
C PHE A 512 -10.08 -10.38 -9.20
N ILE A 513 -10.68 -10.79 -8.09
CA ILE A 513 -10.45 -12.08 -7.46
C ILE A 513 -11.76 -12.85 -7.53
N ILE A 514 -11.68 -14.06 -8.05
CA ILE A 514 -12.73 -15.06 -7.98
C ILE A 514 -12.45 -15.93 -6.77
N ARG A 515 -13.44 -16.10 -5.90
CA ARG A 515 -13.38 -17.14 -4.87
C ARG A 515 -14.70 -17.87 -4.76
N ASP A 516 -14.57 -19.18 -4.81
CA ASP A 516 -15.62 -20.14 -4.44
C ASP A 516 -14.99 -21.27 -3.61
N THR A 517 -15.84 -22.19 -3.13
CA THR A 517 -15.45 -23.52 -2.66
C THR A 517 -14.66 -24.28 -3.72
N PHE A 518 -15.01 -24.09 -4.99
CA PHE A 518 -14.43 -24.79 -6.12
C PHE A 518 -13.08 -24.22 -6.59
N MET A 519 -12.83 -22.91 -6.48
CA MET A 519 -11.63 -22.27 -7.05
C MET A 519 -11.26 -20.95 -6.38
N THR A 520 -9.96 -20.64 -6.37
CA THR A 520 -9.46 -19.25 -6.27
C THR A 520 -8.70 -18.89 -7.52
N ALA A 521 -9.08 -17.78 -8.15
CA ALA A 521 -8.41 -17.30 -9.34
C ALA A 521 -8.32 -15.78 -9.36
N LEU A 522 -7.26 -15.28 -9.98
CA LEU A 522 -7.13 -13.87 -10.32
C LEU A 522 -7.69 -13.67 -11.73
N GLY A 523 -8.52 -12.65 -11.91
CA GLY A 523 -9.04 -12.24 -13.20
C GLY A 523 -8.51 -10.87 -13.59
N THR A 524 -8.40 -10.62 -14.89
CA THR A 524 -8.21 -9.28 -15.46
C THR A 524 -9.28 -9.04 -16.52
N ILE A 525 -9.99 -7.92 -16.41
CA ILE A 525 -11.01 -7.52 -17.38
C ILE A 525 -10.30 -7.07 -18.66
N THR A 526 -10.69 -7.65 -19.79
CA THR A 526 -10.11 -7.33 -21.10
C THR A 526 -11.00 -6.42 -21.93
N SER A 527 -12.32 -6.58 -21.84
CA SER A 527 -13.27 -5.76 -22.58
C SER A 527 -14.63 -5.72 -21.87
N LEU A 528 -15.35 -4.61 -22.03
CA LEU A 528 -16.65 -4.37 -21.42
C LEU A 528 -17.76 -4.38 -22.47
N LYS A 529 -18.89 -4.99 -22.14
CA LYS A 529 -20.12 -4.90 -22.93
C LYS A 529 -21.11 -4.02 -22.19
N PHE A 530 -21.38 -2.86 -22.76
CA PHE A 530 -22.39 -1.94 -22.26
C PHE A 530 -23.72 -2.21 -22.96
N GLU A 531 -24.79 -2.32 -22.18
CA GLU A 531 -26.17 -2.42 -22.68
C GLU A 531 -26.74 -1.04 -23.03
#